data_AF-A0A645GBI0-F1
#
_entry.id   AF-A0A645GBI0-F1
#
_cell.length_a   1.000
_cell.length_b   1.000
_cell.length_c   1.000
_cell.angle_alpha   90.00
_cell.angle_beta   90.00
_cell.angle_gamma   90.00
#
_symmetry.space_group_name_H-M   'P 1'
#
loop_
_entity.id
_entity.type
_entity.pdbx_description
1 polymer ?
#
loop_
_entity_poly.entity_id
_entity_poly.type
_entity_poly.pdbx_seq_one_letter_code
_entity_poly.pdbx_strand_id
1 'polypeptide(L)' 'MTMSFLSGMMNDKMKYIISTKAPIISYLNPVNLITDSFYSLYYYSTYKQFFINITLLCGFSVIFSTITYLVLRRQKYASL' A
#
# COMPACT_ATOMS: atom_id res chain seq x y z
N MET A 1 -3.11 0.27 12.72
CA MET A 1 -2.44 -0.90 13.33
C MET A 1 -2.70 -2.21 12.58
N THR A 2 -3.91 -2.48 12.08
CA THR A 2 -4.22 -3.70 11.30
C THR A 2 -3.35 -3.88 10.06
N MET A 3 -3.09 -2.80 9.31
CA MET A 3 -2.18 -2.82 8.15
C MET A 3 -0.73 -3.11 8.52
N SER A 4 -0.25 -2.67 9.69
CA SER A 4 1.10 -2.98 10.17
C SER A 4 1.24 -4.46 10.57
N PHE A 5 0.18 -5.04 11.14
CA PHE A 5 0.11 -6.46 11.44
C PHE A 5 0.11 -7.31 10.16
N LEU A 6 -0.71 -6.93 9.17
CA LEU A 6 -0.78 -7.57 7.85
C LEU A 6 0.50 -7.36 7.01
N SER A 7 1.37 -6.43 7.39
CA SER A 7 2.67 -6.23 6.74
C SER A 7 3.74 -7.19 7.29
N GLY A 8 3.42 -7.99 8.31
CA GLY A 8 4.39 -8.84 9.00
C GLY A 8 5.40 -8.09 9.88
N MET A 9 5.24 -6.78 10.05
CA MET A 9 6.13 -5.97 10.89
C MET A 9 5.98 -6.24 12.40
N MET A 10 4.85 -6.80 12.82
CA MET A 10 4.64 -7.27 14.20
C MET A 10 5.00 -8.75 14.38
N ASN A 11 5.00 -9.54 13.31
CA ASN A 11 5.30 -10.96 13.34
C ASN A 11 5.77 -11.40 11.95
N ASP A 12 7.04 -11.78 11.84
CA ASP A 12 7.67 -12.25 10.60
C ASP A 12 6.85 -13.37 9.90
N LYS A 13 6.28 -14.30 10.69
CA LYS A 13 5.47 -15.41 10.17
C LYS A 13 4.22 -14.93 9.45
N MET A 14 3.68 -13.76 9.80
CA MET A 14 2.52 -13.20 9.10
C MET A 14 2.87 -12.76 7.68
N LYS A 15 4.10 -12.28 7.43
CA LYS A 15 4.53 -11.96 6.06
C LYS A 15 4.52 -13.23 5.19
N TYR A 16 5.01 -14.35 5.74
CA TYR A 16 5.00 -15.64 5.06
C TYR A 16 3.58 -16.13 4.78
N ILE A 17 2.69 -16.12 5.79
CA ILE A 17 1.30 -16.59 5.64
C ILE A 17 0.55 -15.76 4.59
N ILE A 18 0.74 -14.44 4.59
CA ILE A 18 0.06 -13.52 3.67
C ILE A 18 0.62 -13.68 2.26
N SER A 19 1.93 -13.82 2.09
CA SER A 19 2.52 -14.11 0.78
C SER A 19 2.04 -15.45 0.21
N THR A 20 1.86 -16.46 1.06
CA THR A 20 1.48 -17.82 0.63
C THR A 20 -0.02 -17.98 0.39
N LYS A 21 -0.88 -17.40 1.23
CA LYS A 21 -2.34 -17.59 1.16
C LYS A 21 -3.09 -16.43 0.50
N ALA A 22 -2.52 -15.22 0.53
CA ALA A 22 -3.22 -14.02 0.06
C ALA A 22 -2.25 -12.96 -0.50
N PRO A 23 -1.50 -13.26 -1.57
CA PRO A 23 -0.51 -12.34 -2.13
C PRO A 23 -1.15 -11.01 -2.57
N ILE A 24 -2.42 -11.04 -3.00
CA ILE A 24 -3.19 -9.84 -3.39
C ILE A 24 -3.31 -8.85 -2.22
N ILE A 25 -3.49 -9.34 -0.99
CA ILE A 25 -3.60 -8.49 0.21
C ILE A 25 -2.25 -7.83 0.52
N SER A 26 -1.15 -8.52 0.20
CA SER A 26 0.21 -8.00 0.32
C SER A 26 0.43 -6.76 -0.56
N TYR A 27 -0.08 -6.79 -1.81
CA TYR A 27 0.02 -5.66 -2.74
C TYR A 27 -0.99 -4.54 -2.45
N LEU A 28 -2.14 -4.85 -1.85
CA LEU A 28 -3.13 -3.84 -1.48
C LEU A 28 -2.72 -3.04 -0.23
N ASN A 29 -1.83 -3.59 0.60
CA ASN A 29 -1.43 -2.97 1.85
C ASN A 29 -0.30 -1.94 1.62
N PRO A 30 -0.55 -0.63 1.79
CA PRO A 30 0.45 0.41 1.57
C PRO A 30 1.64 0.29 2.54
N VAL A 31 1.43 -0.19 3.76
CA VAL A 31 2.52 -0.41 4.73
C VAL A 31 3.47 -1.49 4.22
N ASN A 32 2.92 -2.58 3.68
CA ASN A 32 3.72 -3.66 3.13
C ASN A 32 4.55 -3.18 1.92
N LEU A 33 3.94 -2.43 1.00
CA LEU A 33 4.64 -1.81 -0.15
C LEU A 33 5.81 -0.89 0.29
N ILE A 34 5.61 -0.08 1.32
CA ILE A 34 6.66 0.80 1.86
C ILE A 34 7.82 -0.04 2.40
N THR A 35 7.52 -1.05 3.21
CA THR A 35 8.54 -1.89 3.83
C THR A 35 9.29 -2.74 2.81
N ASP A 36 8.59 -3.21 1.78
CA ASP A 36 9.17 -3.96 0.66
C ASP A 36 10.04 -3.04 -0.21
N SER A 37 9.66 -1.78 -0.40
CA SER A 37 10.50 -0.77 -1.07
C SER A 37 11.82 -0.52 -0.33
N PHE A 38 11.77 -0.35 0.98
CA PHE A 38 12.98 -0.19 1.81
C PHE A 38 13.82 -1.46 1.82
N TYR A 39 13.18 -2.64 1.89
CA TYR A 39 13.88 -3.93 1.82
C TYR A 39 14.57 -4.13 0.46
N SER A 40 13.88 -3.79 -0.63
CA SER A 40 14.42 -3.83 -1.99
C SER A 40 15.62 -2.91 -2.15
N LEU A 41 15.54 -1.68 -1.63
CA LEU A 41 16.63 -0.72 -1.69
C LEU A 41 17.88 -1.16 -0.89
N TYR A 42 17.68 -1.86 0.22
CA TYR A 42 18.77 -2.27 1.10
C TYR A 42 19.45 -3.58 0.65
N TYR A 43 18.67 -4.54 0.14
CA TYR A 43 19.16 -5.90 -0.16
C TYR A 43 19.30 -6.20 -1.65
N TYR A 44 18.57 -5.53 -2.54
CA TYR A 44 18.61 -5.82 -3.96
C TYR A 44 19.41 -4.77 -4.73
N SER A 45 20.22 -5.24 -5.68
CA SER A 45 21.00 -4.37 -6.59
C SER A 45 20.14 -3.72 -7.69
N THR A 46 18.89 -4.18 -7.87
CA THR A 46 18.01 -3.78 -8.97
C THR A 46 16.79 -3.01 -8.46
N TYR A 47 16.60 -1.78 -8.95
CA TYR A 47 15.50 -0.88 -8.54
C TYR A 47 14.11 -1.23 -9.09
N LYS A 48 13.94 -2.34 -9.80
CA LYS A 48 12.68 -2.69 -10.47
C LYS A 48 11.52 -2.85 -9.47
N GLN A 49 11.72 -3.61 -8.39
CA GLN A 49 10.70 -3.79 -7.35
C GLN A 49 10.38 -2.48 -6.63
N PHE A 50 11.39 -1.67 -6.35
CA PHE A 50 11.22 -0.34 -5.78
C PHE A 50 10.31 0.56 -6.65
N PHE A 51 10.57 0.68 -7.95
CA PHE A 51 9.74 1.49 -8.85
C PHE A 51 8.29 0.98 -8.96
N ILE A 52 8.09 -0.34 -8.97
CA ILE A 52 6.74 -0.94 -8.97
C ILE A 52 5.98 -0.55 -7.70
N ASN A 53 6.61 -0.72 -6.53
CA ASN A 53 5.98 -0.42 -5.25
C ASN A 53 5.67 1.07 -5.10
N ILE A 54 6.57 1.96 -5.57
CA ILE A 54 6.36 3.41 -5.52
C ILE A 54 5.24 3.85 -6.48
N THR A 55 5.15 3.23 -7.66
CA THR A 55 4.08 3.51 -8.63
C THR A 55 2.72 3.14 -8.05
N LEU A 56 2.62 2.00 -7.35
CA LEU A 56 1.40 1.59 -6.65
C LEU A 56 1.02 2.58 -5.55
N LEU A 57 1.97 3.04 -4.74
CA LEU A 57 1.74 4.06 -3.71
C LEU A 57 1.25 5.40 -4.30
N CYS A 58 1.85 5.85 -5.40
CA CYS A 58 1.37 7.01 -6.15
C CYS A 58 -0.06 6.80 -6.66
N GLY A 59 -0.36 5.62 -7.20
CA GLY A 59 -1.71 5.24 -7.63
C GLY A 59 -2.73 5.36 -6.49
N PHE A 60 -2.41 4.83 -5.31
CA PHE A 60 -3.27 4.97 -4.13
C PHE A 60 -3.49 6.43 -3.74
N SER A 61 -2.44 7.25 -3.76
CA SER A 61 -2.56 8.68 -3.44
C SER A 61 -3.52 9.41 -4.39
N VAL A 62 -3.41 9.16 -5.70
CA VAL A 62 -4.30 9.74 -6.71
C VAL A 62 -5.74 9.25 -6.53
N ILE A 63 -5.94 7.95 -6.28
CA ILE A 63 -7.27 7.37 -6.05
C ILE A 63 -7.93 8.00 -4.83
N PHE A 64 -7.24 8.05 -3.68
CA PHE A 64 -7.79 8.66 -2.48
C PHE A 64 -8.07 10.15 -2.68
N SER A 65 -7.16 10.88 -3.32
CA SER A 65 -7.37 12.30 -3.62
C SER A 65 -8.58 12.53 -4.50
N THR A 66 -8.78 11.67 -5.52
CA THR A 66 -9.94 11.74 -6.42
C THR A 66 -11.23 11.40 -5.68
N ILE A 67 -11.23 10.36 -4.85
CA ILE A 67 -12.39 9.99 -4.02
C ILE A 67 -12.75 11.14 -3.07
N THR A 68 -11.77 11.70 -2.35
CA THR A 68 -11.98 12.84 -1.47
C THR A 68 -12.55 14.03 -2.23
N TYR A 69 -12.02 14.34 -3.41
CA TYR A 69 -12.54 15.40 -4.26
C TYR A 69 -14.00 15.14 -4.68
N LEU A 70 -14.35 13.93 -5.10
CA LEU A 70 -15.72 13.56 -5.50
C LEU A 70 -16.69 13.61 -4.32
N VAL A 71 -16.28 13.12 -3.14
CA VAL A 71 -17.09 13.18 -1.92
C VAL A 71 -17.31 14.62 -1.48
N LEU A 72 -16.26 15.44 -1.48
CA LEU A 72 -16.34 16.85 -1.11
C LEU A 72 -17.22 17.63 -2.11
N ARG A 73 -17.10 17.31 -3.41
CA ARG A 73 -17.98 17.83 -4.44
C ARG A 73 -19.44 17.47 -4.14
N ARG A 74 -19.76 16.20 -3.84
CA ARG A 74 -21.14 15.78 -3.50
C ARG A 74 -21.69 16.45 -2.24
N GLN A 75 -20.88 16.59 -1.18
CA GLN A 75 -21.27 17.28 0.05
C GLN A 75 -21.65 18.75 -0.21
N LYS A 76 -20.89 19.44 -1.07
CA LYS A 76 -21.14 20.86 -1.39
C LYS A 76 -22.45 21.09 -2.16
N TYR A 77 -22.96 20.10 -2.90
CA TYR A 77 -24.26 20.17 -3.60
C TYR A 77 -25.45 19.76 -2.73
N ALA A 78 -25.25 19.01 -1.64
CA ALA A 78 -26.32 18.66 -0.70
C ALA A 78 -26.53 19.72 0.40
N SER A 79 -25.60 20.68 0.50
CA SER A 79 -25.65 21.78 1.47
C SER A 79 -26.10 23.11 0.85
N LEU A 80 -26.59 23.08 -0.40
CA LEU A 80 -27.25 24.14 -1.16
C LEU A 80 -28.72 23.76 -1.34
#